data_AF-A0A3A4U3T7-F1
#
_entry.id   AF-A0A3A4U3T7-F1
#
_cell.length_a   1.000
_cell.length_b   1.000
_cell.length_c   1.000
_cell.angle_alpha   90.00
_cell.angle_beta   90.00
_cell.angle_gamma   90.00
#
_symmetry.space_group_name_H-M   'P 1'
#
loop_
_entity.id
_entity.type
_entity.pdbx_description
1 polymer ?
#
loop_
_entity_poly.entity_id
_entity_poly.type
_entity_poly.pdbx_seq_one_letter_code
_entity_poly.pdbx_strand_id
1 'polypeptide(L)'
;LTATVLKVSHHGSAYSTSGRFLSRVRPAVCVVSVGPNSFGHPSPGTVGRLAASGALVFTTDEDGAVTVTVAGREVAVRTFLSGKRILLIVTPAGAPAARGSGPAG
;
A
#
# COMPACT_ATOMS: atom_id res chain seq x y z
N LEU A 1 -17.74 1.66 -3.32
CA LEU A 1 -16.45 1.83 -4.01
C LEU A 1 -15.51 0.76 -3.50
N THR A 2 -14.83 0.06 -4.41
CA THR A 2 -13.79 -0.93 -4.12
C THR A 2 -12.58 -0.62 -4.99
N ALA A 3 -11.36 -0.83 -4.49
CA ALA A 3 -10.14 -0.66 -5.27
C ALA A 3 -9.06 -1.61 -4.80
N THR A 4 -8.30 -2.18 -5.74
CA THR A 4 -7.16 -3.04 -5.43
C THR A 4 -5.95 -2.25 -4.92
N VAL A 5 -5.73 -1.07 -5.52
CA VAL A 5 -4.61 -0.19 -5.23
C VAL A 5 -5.17 1.17 -4.80
N LEU A 6 -4.72 1.66 -3.66
CA LEU A 6 -5.10 2.96 -3.11
C LEU A 6 -3.89 3.89 -3.04
N LYS A 7 -3.95 5.00 -3.79
CA LYS A 7 -3.08 6.15 -3.54
C LYS A 7 -3.61 6.90 -2.32
N VAL A 8 -2.87 6.90 -1.22
CA VAL A 8 -3.31 7.54 0.02
C VAL A 8 -3.29 9.06 -0.15
N SER A 9 -4.40 9.69 0.25
CA SER A 9 -4.61 11.13 0.12
C SER A 9 -3.73 11.92 1.07
N HIS A 10 -3.37 13.14 0.66
CA HIS A 10 -2.73 14.15 1.50
C HIS A 10 -1.52 13.63 2.28
N HIS A 11 -0.60 12.93 1.59
CA HIS A 11 0.65 12.44 2.15
C HIS A 11 0.52 11.57 3.42
N GLY A 12 -0.67 10.99 3.67
CA GLY A 12 -0.93 10.20 4.88
C GLY A 12 -1.32 11.06 6.10
N SER A 13 -1.91 12.23 5.89
CA SER A 13 -2.45 13.07 6.96
C SER A 13 -3.43 12.32 7.87
N ALA A 14 -3.50 12.73 9.14
CA ALA A 14 -4.30 12.09 10.18
C ALA A 14 -5.81 12.06 9.86
N TYR A 15 -6.30 13.01 9.06
CA TYR A 15 -7.73 13.25 8.85
C TYR A 15 -8.27 12.79 7.49
N SER A 16 -7.40 12.50 6.52
CA SER A 16 -7.81 12.29 5.12
C SER A 16 -8.21 10.85 4.79
N THR A 17 -7.79 9.87 5.60
CA THR A 17 -8.06 8.45 5.35
C THR A 17 -8.60 7.78 6.61
N SER A 18 -9.92 7.60 6.65
CA SER A 18 -10.65 7.04 7.79
C SER A 18 -10.78 5.52 7.71
N GLY A 19 -10.94 4.86 8.85
CA GLY A 19 -11.17 3.42 8.90
C GLY A 19 -12.43 2.98 8.15
N ARG A 20 -13.51 3.79 8.22
CA ARG A 20 -14.76 3.55 7.47
C ARG A 20 -14.56 3.59 5.96
N PHE A 21 -13.67 4.45 5.47
CA PHE A 21 -13.33 4.48 4.05
C PHE A 21 -12.55 3.22 3.66
N LEU A 22 -11.52 2.86 4.44
CA LEU A 22 -10.69 1.67 4.18
C LEU A 22 -11.49 0.37 4.23
N SER A 23 -12.44 0.24 5.17
CA SER A 23 -13.29 -0.96 5.26
C SER A 23 -14.23 -1.14 4.07
N ARG A 24 -14.58 -0.05 3.37
CA ARG A 24 -15.37 -0.09 2.13
C ARG A 24 -14.50 -0.35 0.91
N VAL A 25 -13.36 0.33 0.81
CA VAL A 25 -12.47 0.24 -0.36
C VAL A 25 -11.72 -1.08 -0.43
N ARG A 26 -11.29 -1.61 0.74
CA ARG A 26 -10.56 -2.87 0.91
C ARG A 26 -9.35 -3.01 -0.05
N PRO A 27 -8.38 -2.08 0.03
CA PRO A 27 -7.20 -2.14 -0.82
C PRO A 27 -6.26 -3.28 -0.41
N ALA A 28 -5.65 -3.92 -1.40
CA ALA A 28 -4.54 -4.85 -1.20
C ALA A 28 -3.19 -4.11 -1.10
N VAL A 29 -3.07 -2.97 -1.78
CA VAL A 29 -1.87 -2.13 -1.81
C VAL A 29 -2.23 -0.68 -1.55
N CYS A 30 -1.50 -0.02 -0.67
CA CYS A 30 -1.59 1.40 -0.35
C CYS A 30 -0.25 2.08 -0.63
N VAL A 31 -0.26 3.19 -1.37
CA VAL A 31 0.94 3.99 -1.66
C VAL A 31 0.76 5.39 -1.08
N VAL A 32 1.58 5.72 -0.08
CA VAL A 32 1.68 7.07 0.49
C VAL A 32 2.82 7.79 -0.24
N SER A 33 2.50 8.84 -0.98
CA SER A 33 3.57 9.70 -1.51
C SER A 33 3.88 10.71 -0.45
N VAL A 34 5.08 10.66 0.10
CA VAL A 34 5.55 11.48 1.19
C VAL A 34 7.07 11.58 1.10
N GLY A 35 7.59 12.68 1.63
CA GLY A 35 9.00 13.00 1.74
C GLY A 35 9.23 13.79 3.02
N PRO A 36 10.47 14.25 3.29
CA PRO A 36 10.76 15.12 4.43
C PRO A 36 9.78 16.29 4.51
N ASN A 37 9.11 16.43 5.65
CA ASN A 37 8.12 17.47 5.90
C ASN A 37 8.04 17.81 7.39
N SER A 38 7.55 19.00 7.72
CA SER A 38 7.36 19.48 9.09
C SER A 38 5.95 19.21 9.65
N PHE A 39 5.08 18.55 8.89
CA PHE A 39 3.67 18.30 9.27
C PHE A 39 3.47 16.98 10.02
N GLY A 40 4.53 16.19 10.20
CA GLY A 40 4.45 14.85 10.80
C GLY A 40 3.68 13.88 9.90
N HIS A 41 3.84 14.00 8.58
CA HIS A 41 3.28 13.07 7.61
C HIS A 41 4.34 12.04 7.19
N PRO A 42 3.97 10.76 6.98
CA PRO A 42 2.63 10.21 7.22
C PRO A 42 2.34 10.13 8.72
N SER A 43 1.09 10.40 9.11
CA SER A 43 0.70 10.30 10.52
C SER A 43 0.78 8.83 10.98
N PRO A 44 1.37 8.54 12.17
CA PRO A 44 1.40 7.18 12.71
C PRO A 44 0.01 6.53 12.80
N GLY A 45 -1.02 7.32 13.14
CA GLY A 45 -2.40 6.86 13.17
C GLY A 45 -2.96 6.47 11.81
N THR A 46 -2.54 7.16 10.73
CA THR A 46 -2.92 6.80 9.36
C THR A 46 -2.22 5.52 8.92
N VAL A 47 -0.90 5.40 9.16
CA VAL A 47 -0.14 4.19 8.85
C VAL A 47 -0.73 2.97 9.56
N GLY A 48 -1.05 3.10 10.86
CA GLY A 48 -1.68 2.04 11.63
C GLY A 48 -3.03 1.60 11.07
N ARG A 49 -3.88 2.54 10.63
CA ARG A 49 -5.16 2.20 9.99
C ARG A 49 -5.00 1.49 8.65
N LEU A 50 -4.02 1.91 7.84
CA LEU A 50 -3.72 1.26 6.55
C LEU A 50 -3.21 -0.17 6.74
N ALA A 51 -2.33 -0.38 7.70
CA ALA A 51 -1.84 -1.73 8.05
C ALA A 51 -2.98 -2.61 8.59
N ALA A 52 -3.81 -2.06 9.49
CA ALA A 52 -4.96 -2.77 10.06
C ALA A 52 -6.03 -3.15 9.02
N SER A 53 -6.09 -2.49 7.85
CA SER A 53 -6.98 -2.90 6.76
C SER A 53 -6.47 -4.12 5.97
N GLY A 54 -5.30 -4.66 6.32
CA GLY A 54 -4.67 -5.80 5.63
C GLY A 54 -3.98 -5.43 4.31
N ALA A 55 -3.75 -4.14 4.07
CA ALA A 55 -3.06 -3.65 2.88
C ALA A 55 -1.55 -3.69 3.08
N LEU A 56 -0.80 -4.00 2.02
CA LEU A 56 0.62 -3.66 1.98
C LEU A 56 0.76 -2.14 1.85
N VAL A 57 1.57 -1.54 2.70
CA VAL A 57 1.80 -0.09 2.71
C VAL A 57 3.20 0.21 2.21
N PHE A 58 3.29 1.12 1.25
CA PHE A 58 4.55 1.64 0.70
C PHE A 58 4.58 3.16 0.86
N THR A 59 5.75 3.72 1.15
CA THR A 59 5.95 5.17 1.28
C THR A 59 7.11 5.63 0.41
N THR A 60 6.97 6.76 -0.30
CA THR A 60 7.99 7.17 -1.28
C THR A 60 9.30 7.68 -0.66
N ASP A 61 9.30 8.00 0.63
CA ASP A 61 10.50 8.36 1.39
C ASP A 61 11.37 7.15 1.77
N GLU A 62 10.75 6.01 2.08
CA GLU A 62 11.47 4.76 2.39
C GLU A 62 11.70 3.90 1.14
N ASP A 63 10.71 3.83 0.26
CA ASP A 63 10.69 2.93 -0.89
C ASP A 63 11.13 3.60 -2.21
N GLY A 64 11.20 4.93 -2.25
CA GLY A 64 11.43 5.68 -3.48
C GLY A 64 10.26 5.62 -4.44
N ALA A 65 10.53 5.62 -5.74
CA ALA A 65 9.49 5.42 -6.74
C ALA A 65 8.84 4.03 -6.56
N VAL A 66 7.51 4.00 -6.46
CA VAL A 66 6.72 2.77 -6.34
C VAL A 66 5.96 2.54 -7.64
N THR A 67 6.34 1.51 -8.38
CA THR A 67 5.69 1.09 -9.62
C THR A 67 4.73 -0.05 -9.31
N VAL A 68 3.45 0.13 -9.66
CA VAL A 68 2.42 -0.90 -9.54
C VAL A 68 1.93 -1.29 -10.93
N THR A 69 2.12 -2.56 -11.30
CA THR A 69 1.64 -3.12 -12.56
C THR A 69 0.45 -4.03 -12.27
N VAL A 70 -0.66 -3.82 -12.95
CA VAL A 70 -1.89 -4.61 -12.79
C VAL A 70 -2.16 -5.37 -14.09
N ALA A 71 -2.21 -6.70 -14.01
CA ALA A 71 -2.49 -7.59 -15.13
C ALA A 71 -3.58 -8.60 -14.72
N GLY A 72 -4.84 -8.27 -15.03
CA GLY A 72 -5.99 -9.06 -14.58
C GLY A 72 -6.09 -9.07 -13.04
N ARG A 73 -5.85 -10.24 -12.43
CA ARG A 73 -5.82 -10.41 -10.97
C ARG A 73 -4.43 -10.29 -10.37
N GLU A 74 -3.39 -10.20 -11.19
CA GLU A 74 -2.03 -10.06 -10.73
C GLU A 74 -1.70 -8.59 -10.48
N VAL A 75 -1.09 -8.33 -9.33
CA VAL A 75 -0.56 -7.01 -8.96
C VAL A 75 0.91 -7.17 -8.61
N ALA A 76 1.78 -6.63 -9.44
CA ALA A 76 3.20 -6.56 -9.18
C ALA A 76 3.56 -5.18 -8.64
N VAL A 77 4.29 -5.13 -7.52
CA VAL A 77 4.81 -3.89 -6.93
C VAL A 77 6.33 -3.93 -6.96
N ARG A 78 6.95 -2.84 -7.43
CA ARG A 78 8.40 -2.65 -7.45
C ARG A 78 8.74 -1.31 -6.82
N THR A 79 9.75 -1.30 -5.98
CA THR A 79 10.25 -0.07 -5.34
C THR A 79 11.66 0.24 -5.81
N PHE A 80 11.98 1.53 -5.92
CA PHE A 80 13.28 1.97 -6.45
C PHE A 80 14.38 1.97 -5.38
N LEU A 81 14.13 2.55 -4.21
CA LEU A 81 15.15 2.67 -3.15
C LEU A 81 15.28 1.38 -2.34
N SER A 82 14.16 0.81 -1.88
CA SER A 82 14.19 -0.39 -1.05
C SER A 82 14.34 -1.69 -1.84
N GLY A 83 14.22 -1.65 -3.17
CA GLY A 83 14.40 -2.81 -4.06
C GLY A 83 13.34 -3.92 -3.89
N LYS A 84 12.24 -3.66 -3.17
CA LYS A 84 11.16 -4.62 -2.92
C LYS A 84 10.50 -5.00 -4.24
N ARG A 85 10.25 -6.31 -4.41
CA ARG A 85 9.55 -6.88 -5.57
C ARG A 85 8.49 -7.85 -5.07
N ILE A 86 7.24 -7.41 -5.11
CA ILE A 86 6.09 -8.18 -4.60
C ILE A 86 5.20 -8.56 -5.76
N LEU A 87 4.70 -9.79 -5.77
CA LEU A 87 3.65 -10.25 -6.66
C LEU A 87 2.47 -10.73 -5.80
N LEU A 88 1.30 -10.16 -6.06
CA LEU A 88 0.04 -10.49 -5.38
C LEU A 88 -0.95 -11.04 -6.40
N ILE A 89 -1.69 -12.08 -6.01
CA ILE A 89 -2.89 -12.49 -6.72
C ILE A 89 -4.09 -11.99 -5.91
N VAL A 90 -4.84 -11.06 -6.49
CA VAL A 90 -5.96 -10.41 -5.83
C VAL A 90 -7.24 -11.18 -6.14
N THR A 91 -7.88 -11.69 -5.09
CA THR A 91 -9.18 -12.33 -5.23
C THR A 91 -10.28 -11.26 -5.36
N PRO A 92 -11.43 -11.55 -5.99
CA PRO A 92 -12.55 -10.60 -6.12
C PRO A 92 -13.07 -10.04 -4.79
N ALA A 93 -12.66 -10.64 -3.66
CA ALA A 93 -12.96 -10.18 -2.32
C ALA A 93 -11.84 -9.33 -1.68
N GLY A 94 -10.85 -8.79 -2.42
CA GLY A 94 -10.00 -7.68 -1.95
C GLY A 94 -8.99 -7.95 -0.83
N ALA A 95 -8.62 -9.21 -0.57
CA ALA A 95 -7.51 -9.52 0.33
C ALA A 95 -6.37 -10.22 -0.45
N PRO A 96 -5.11 -9.78 -0.30
CA PRO A 96 -3.98 -10.48 -0.90
C PRO A 96 -3.71 -11.80 -0.18
N ALA A 97 -3.50 -12.88 -0.93
CA ALA A 97 -2.82 -14.06 -0.45
C ALA A 97 -1.34 -13.97 -0.88
N ALA A 98 -0.43 -13.72 0.06
CA ALA A 98 1.01 -13.74 -0.22
C ALA A 98 1.52 -15.19 -0.28
N ARG A 99 2.30 -15.54 -1.31
CA ARG A 99 3.18 -16.72 -1.28
C ARG A 99 4.60 -16.23 -1.05
N GLY A 100 5.25 -16.75 -0.01
CA GLY A 100 6.64 -16.45 0.32
C GLY A 100 7.61 -16.93 -0.75
N SER A 101 8.68 -16.17 -0.95
CA SER A 101 9.89 -16.63 -1.64
C SER A 101 10.53 -17.73 -0.79
N GLY A 102 10.58 -18.95 -1.31
CA GLY A 102 11.45 -20.01 -0.77
C GLY A 102 12.92 -19.61 -0.90
N PRO A 103 13.83 -20.22 -0.11
CA PRO A 103 15.24 -19.88 -0.17
C PRO A 103 15.82 -20.24 -1.53
N ALA A 104 16.69 -19.36 -2.04
CA ALA A 104 17.59 -19.71 -3.12
C ALA A 104 18.66 -20.66 -2.57
N GLY A 105 18.84 -21.80 -3.28
CA GLY A 105 20.05 -22.63 -3.35
C GLY A 105 20.84 -22.88 -2.07
#